data_AF-A0A2K3N034-F1
#
_entry.id   AF-A0A2K3N034-F1
#
_cell.length_a   1.000
_cell.length_b   1.000
_cell.length_c   1.000
_cell.angle_alpha   90.00
_cell.angle_beta   90.00
_cell.angle_gamma   90.00
#
_symmetry.space_group_name_H-M   'P 1'
#
loop_
_entity.id
_entity.type
_entity.pdbx_description
1 polymer ?
#
loop_
_entity_poly.entity_id
_entity_poly.type
_entity_poly.pdbx_seq_one_letter_code
_entity_poly.pdbx_strand_id
1 'polypeptide(L)'
;PWKDAPYKDAAETTDMGYISLNGFLSQWALMTSLDPRYSLANLIYIGYRAKPSAALRVTCRRSEDRKKQKTERNVFQCYIFGSKNAGKSALLYSLLGRSFSNNYTPTTVERYAANIIELIEGTKKTLILREIPEDEVSAFLSNKDFLAACDIAAFVHDSSDGYSWKKSIDLLEKVVNQGELTGHKFPCLLIAAKDDLTPFPRAVLDSVKVAQELKIDAPIRVSMKSGDSNVYVKIINAAEHPHLSIPETEFMRKRKQHQQLLHTFIFALAGAAMALVGLTARRARANKNSSS
;
A
#
# COMPACT_ATOMS: atom_id res chain seq x y z
N PRO A 1 -13.70 24.09 -2.64
CA PRO A 1 -13.68 22.64 -2.37
C PRO A 1 -12.81 22.21 -1.17
N TRP A 2 -11.67 22.85 -0.92
CA TRP A 2 -10.63 22.30 -0.02
C TRP A 2 -10.45 23.01 1.33
N LYS A 3 -11.48 23.70 1.83
CA LYS A 3 -11.39 24.46 3.09
C LYS A 3 -11.46 23.57 4.33
N ASP A 4 -12.10 22.41 4.20
CA ASP A 4 -12.40 21.49 5.30
C ASP A 4 -11.58 20.20 5.19
N ALA A 5 -11.54 19.43 6.28
CA ALA A 5 -10.99 18.08 6.26
C ALA A 5 -11.75 17.22 5.23
N PRO A 6 -11.08 16.28 4.52
CA PRO A 6 -9.68 15.88 4.66
C PRO A 6 -8.67 16.73 3.85
N TYR A 7 -9.11 17.78 3.16
CA TYR A 7 -8.29 18.54 2.21
C TYR A 7 -7.49 19.66 2.86
N LYS A 8 -8.00 20.22 3.95
CA LYS A 8 -7.34 21.29 4.69
C LYS A 8 -5.91 20.87 5.07
N ASP A 9 -4.94 21.72 4.72
CA ASP A 9 -3.51 21.52 5.00
C ASP A 9 -2.91 20.23 4.42
N ALA A 10 -3.57 19.57 3.46
CA ALA A 10 -3.15 18.28 2.92
C ALA A 10 -2.22 18.37 1.70
N ALA A 11 -1.78 19.57 1.29
CA ALA A 11 -0.97 19.75 0.09
C ALA A 11 0.14 20.78 0.30
N GLU A 12 1.11 20.77 -0.61
CA GLU A 12 2.25 21.69 -0.61
C GLU A 12 1.79 23.14 -0.75
N THR A 13 2.41 24.01 0.05
CA THR A 13 2.22 25.46 0.01
C THR A 13 3.55 26.16 -0.26
N THR A 14 3.50 27.31 -0.91
CA THR A 14 4.65 28.21 -1.08
C THR A 14 5.05 28.83 0.26
N ASP A 15 6.23 29.47 0.31
CA ASP A 15 6.72 30.18 1.51
C ASP A 15 5.78 31.28 2.00
N MET A 16 4.91 31.80 1.11
CA MET A 16 3.89 32.80 1.44
C MET A 16 2.57 32.18 1.96
N GLY A 17 2.50 30.85 2.08
CA GLY A 17 1.31 30.12 2.54
C GLY A 17 0.23 29.90 1.48
N TYR A 18 0.50 30.20 0.21
CA TYR A 18 -0.42 29.90 -0.89
C TYR A 18 -0.24 28.47 -1.38
N ILE A 19 -1.29 27.85 -1.92
CA ILE A 19 -1.16 26.53 -2.54
C ILE A 19 -0.22 26.60 -3.76
N SER A 20 0.78 25.71 -3.83
CA SER A 20 1.68 25.64 -4.99
C SER A 20 0.94 25.03 -6.20
N LEU A 21 1.52 25.08 -7.40
CA LEU A 21 0.94 24.37 -8.55
C LEU A 21 0.90 22.85 -8.30
N ASN A 22 1.96 22.27 -7.74
CA ASN A 22 1.99 20.86 -7.38
C ASN A 22 0.94 20.57 -6.31
N GLY A 23 0.84 21.41 -5.28
CA GLY A 23 -0.17 21.30 -4.25
C GLY A 23 -1.59 21.35 -4.81
N PHE A 24 -1.86 22.23 -5.78
CA PHE A 24 -3.15 22.33 -6.47
C PHE A 24 -3.50 21.04 -7.21
N LEU A 25 -2.56 20.50 -7.98
CA LEU A 25 -2.74 19.23 -8.70
C LEU A 25 -2.91 18.05 -7.75
N SER A 26 -2.15 18.03 -6.65
CA SER A 26 -2.24 17.00 -5.61
C SER A 26 -3.58 17.04 -4.86
N GLN A 27 -4.16 18.22 -4.61
CA GLN A 27 -5.51 18.32 -4.05
C GLN A 27 -6.58 17.75 -4.98
N TRP A 28 -6.47 18.00 -6.29
CA TRP A 28 -7.36 17.36 -7.28
C TRP A 28 -7.20 15.85 -7.28
N ALA A 29 -5.97 15.34 -7.23
CA ALA A 29 -5.71 13.90 -7.15
C ALA A 29 -6.27 13.28 -5.87
N LEU A 30 -6.07 13.94 -4.72
CA LEU A 30 -6.62 13.52 -3.42
C LEU A 30 -8.15 13.46 -3.46
N MET A 31 -8.80 14.55 -3.87
CA MET A 31 -10.25 14.63 -3.99
C MET A 31 -10.81 13.58 -4.94
N THR A 32 -10.17 13.36 -6.09
CA THR A 32 -10.59 12.34 -7.06
C THR A 32 -10.41 10.93 -6.52
N SER A 33 -9.37 10.68 -5.73
CA SER A 33 -9.10 9.37 -5.12
C SER A 33 -10.08 9.04 -3.99
N LEU A 34 -10.54 10.05 -3.24
CA LEU A 34 -11.46 9.86 -2.12
C LEU A 34 -12.93 9.90 -2.56
N ASP A 35 -13.30 10.90 -3.37
CA ASP A 35 -14.65 11.07 -3.88
C ASP A 35 -14.63 11.59 -5.33
N PRO A 36 -14.62 10.68 -6.33
CA PRO A 36 -14.60 11.06 -7.73
C PRO A 36 -15.88 11.81 -8.15
N ARG A 37 -17.01 11.63 -7.46
CA ARG A 37 -18.26 12.34 -7.77
C ARG A 37 -18.18 13.78 -7.31
N TYR A 38 -17.69 14.02 -6.09
CA TYR A 38 -17.44 15.36 -5.57
C TYR A 38 -16.37 16.09 -6.40
N SER A 39 -15.33 15.39 -6.83
CA SER A 39 -14.32 15.94 -7.75
C SER A 39 -14.95 16.42 -9.06
N LEU A 40 -15.76 15.58 -9.71
CA LEU A 40 -16.44 15.93 -10.96
C LEU A 40 -17.41 17.12 -10.79
N ALA A 41 -18.16 17.17 -9.70
CA ALA A 41 -19.05 18.30 -9.41
C ALA A 41 -18.27 19.61 -9.32
N ASN A 42 -17.11 19.61 -8.64
CA ASN A 42 -16.24 20.77 -8.55
C ASN A 42 -15.60 21.16 -9.89
N LEU A 43 -15.26 20.18 -10.75
CA LEU A 43 -14.81 20.46 -12.12
C LEU A 43 -15.89 21.20 -12.92
N ILE A 44 -17.15 20.77 -12.80
CA ILE A 44 -18.28 21.42 -13.48
C ILE A 44 -18.45 22.86 -12.96
N TYR A 45 -18.34 23.08 -11.64
CA TYR A 45 -18.44 24.43 -11.06
C TYR A 45 -17.38 25.40 -11.57
N ILE A 46 -16.16 24.94 -11.84
CA ILE A 46 -15.09 25.78 -12.44
C ILE A 46 -15.18 25.87 -13.97
N GLY A 47 -16.26 25.37 -14.57
CA GLY A 47 -16.56 25.53 -15.99
C GLY A 47 -16.04 24.41 -16.89
N TYR A 48 -15.75 23.21 -16.38
CA TYR A 48 -15.45 22.06 -17.22
C TYR A 48 -16.71 21.62 -18.01
N ARG A 49 -16.66 21.72 -19.34
CA ARG A 49 -17.81 21.46 -20.24
C ARG A 49 -17.73 20.14 -21.02
N ALA A 50 -16.60 19.45 -20.95
CA ALA A 50 -16.44 18.19 -21.67
C ALA A 50 -17.09 17.02 -20.91
N LYS A 51 -17.12 15.85 -21.54
CA LYS A 51 -17.70 14.64 -20.94
C LYS A 51 -16.89 14.22 -19.72
N PRO A 52 -17.53 13.74 -18.63
CA PRO A 52 -16.83 13.24 -17.45
C PRO A 52 -15.76 12.18 -17.72
N SER A 53 -15.97 11.34 -18.74
CA SER A 53 -15.01 10.31 -19.17
C SER A 53 -13.71 10.87 -19.73
N ALA A 54 -13.66 12.14 -20.12
CA ALA A 54 -12.44 12.83 -20.53
C ALA A 54 -11.69 13.45 -19.34
N ALA A 55 -12.33 13.64 -18.18
CA ALA A 55 -11.72 14.14 -16.96
C ALA A 55 -11.26 13.02 -16.03
N LEU A 56 -12.07 11.96 -15.90
CA LEU A 56 -11.83 10.86 -14.96
C LEU A 56 -11.46 9.59 -15.71
N ARG A 57 -10.23 9.12 -15.48
CA ARG A 57 -9.75 7.83 -16.00
C ARG A 57 -9.87 6.76 -14.92
N VAL A 58 -10.68 5.75 -15.18
CA VAL A 58 -10.73 4.54 -14.35
C VAL A 58 -9.52 3.66 -14.69
N THR A 59 -8.72 3.33 -13.69
CA THR A 59 -7.54 2.47 -13.85
C THR A 59 -7.91 0.99 -13.78
N CYS A 60 -7.03 0.14 -14.30
CA CYS A 60 -7.22 -1.31 -14.28
C CYS A 60 -7.30 -1.87 -12.85
N ARG A 61 -7.90 -3.05 -12.71
CA ARG A 61 -7.95 -3.75 -11.41
C ARG A 61 -6.54 -4.09 -10.96
N ARG A 62 -6.23 -3.87 -9.68
CA ARG A 62 -4.90 -4.21 -9.10
C ARG A 62 -4.50 -5.67 -9.34
N SER A 63 -5.46 -6.59 -9.38
CA SER A 63 -5.19 -8.00 -9.66
C SER A 63 -4.65 -8.25 -11.06
N GLU A 64 -5.00 -7.41 -12.04
CA GLU A 64 -4.49 -7.48 -13.41
C GLU A 64 -3.10 -6.86 -13.51
N ASP A 65 -2.91 -5.68 -12.90
CA ASP A 65 -1.60 -5.00 -12.82
C ASP A 65 -0.55 -5.95 -12.18
N ARG A 66 -0.94 -6.69 -11.15
CA ARG A 66 -0.08 -7.69 -10.49
C ARG A 66 0.26 -8.88 -11.36
N LYS A 67 -0.70 -9.41 -12.12
CA LYS A 67 -0.45 -10.51 -13.06
C LYS A 67 0.54 -10.10 -14.15
N LYS A 68 0.47 -8.83 -14.59
CA LYS A 68 1.36 -8.26 -15.60
C LYS A 68 2.67 -7.71 -15.02
N GLN A 69 2.79 -7.63 -13.69
CA GLN A 69 3.88 -6.95 -12.97
C GLN A 69 4.17 -5.54 -13.49
N LYS A 70 3.13 -4.84 -13.95
CA LYS A 70 3.22 -3.50 -14.53
C LYS A 70 1.95 -2.72 -14.19
N THR A 71 2.11 -1.49 -13.75
CA THR A 71 1.01 -0.57 -13.45
C THR A 71 1.10 0.68 -14.33
N GLU A 72 -0.05 1.18 -14.78
CA GLU A 72 -0.17 2.48 -15.44
C GLU A 72 -0.67 3.57 -14.49
N ARG A 73 -0.79 3.26 -13.19
CA ARG A 73 -1.27 4.20 -12.18
C ARG A 73 -0.23 5.29 -11.94
N ASN A 74 -0.72 6.52 -11.80
CA ASN A 74 0.10 7.69 -11.47
C ASN A 74 -0.24 8.27 -10.10
N VAL A 75 -1.22 7.72 -9.40
CA VAL A 75 -1.63 8.12 -8.06
C VAL A 75 -1.56 6.89 -7.18
N PHE A 76 -0.82 6.97 -6.09
CA PHE A 76 -0.65 5.89 -5.12
C PHE A 76 -1.03 6.35 -3.72
N GLN A 77 -1.85 5.56 -3.03
CA GLN A 77 -2.25 5.83 -1.67
C GLN A 77 -1.48 4.94 -0.68
N CYS A 78 -0.73 5.57 0.20
CA CYS A 78 0.06 4.93 1.26
C CYS A 78 -0.59 5.13 2.63
N TYR A 79 -0.89 4.05 3.34
CA TYR A 79 -1.42 4.11 4.70
C TYR A 79 -0.26 4.05 5.69
N ILE A 80 -0.20 5.04 6.59
CA ILE A 80 0.86 5.17 7.58
C ILE A 80 0.32 4.72 8.94
N PHE A 81 0.87 3.60 9.42
CA PHE A 81 0.58 3.01 10.73
C PHE A 81 1.78 3.16 11.65
N GLY A 82 1.56 3.08 12.97
CA GLY A 82 2.62 3.17 13.97
C GLY A 82 2.11 3.70 15.30
N SER A 83 2.91 3.56 16.35
CA SER A 83 2.54 4.05 17.68
C SER A 83 2.40 5.57 17.74
N LYS A 84 1.77 6.07 18.80
CA LYS A 84 1.87 7.48 19.22
C LYS A 84 3.34 7.88 19.31
N ASN A 85 3.64 9.11 18.90
CA ASN A 85 4.99 9.66 18.86
C ASN A 85 6.02 8.92 17.96
N ALA A 86 5.63 7.97 17.11
CA ALA A 86 6.56 7.26 16.22
C ALA A 86 7.17 8.15 15.11
N GLY A 87 6.66 9.37 14.89
CA GLY A 87 7.12 10.26 13.81
C GLY A 87 6.25 10.24 12.55
N LYS A 88 5.04 9.65 12.60
CA LYS A 88 4.11 9.59 11.46
C LYS A 88 3.79 10.96 10.86
N SER A 89 3.34 11.91 11.68
CA SER A 89 2.98 13.25 11.19
C SER A 89 4.18 14.02 10.63
N ALA A 90 5.39 13.78 11.15
CA ALA A 90 6.61 14.38 10.62
C ALA A 90 6.90 13.90 9.18
N LEU A 91 6.60 12.64 8.87
CA LEU A 91 6.66 12.10 7.51
C LEU A 91 5.65 12.78 6.58
N LEU A 92 4.43 13.03 7.05
CA LEU A 92 3.44 13.78 6.26
C LEU A 92 3.89 15.22 6.01
N TYR A 93 4.38 15.91 7.03
CA TYR A 93 4.82 17.30 6.89
C TYR A 93 6.06 17.43 6.00
N SER A 94 7.01 16.51 6.09
CA SER A 94 8.18 16.48 5.21
C SER A 94 7.78 16.26 3.75
N LEU A 95 6.77 15.43 3.45
CA LEU A 95 6.25 15.28 2.08
C LEU A 95 5.75 16.60 1.50
N LEU A 96 5.17 17.45 2.35
CA LEU A 96 4.64 18.77 1.96
C LEU A 96 5.71 19.87 1.96
N GLY A 97 6.99 19.54 2.16
CA GLY A 97 8.08 20.51 2.22
C GLY A 97 8.08 21.38 3.49
N ARG A 98 7.33 21.00 4.53
CA ARG A 98 7.26 21.78 5.77
C ARG A 98 8.49 21.53 6.65
N SER A 99 8.97 22.59 7.27
CA SER A 99 10.05 22.51 8.25
C SER A 99 9.69 21.58 9.41
N PHE A 100 10.68 20.81 9.85
CA PHE A 100 10.52 19.95 11.01
C PHE A 100 10.22 20.77 12.28
N SER A 101 9.33 20.24 13.12
CA SER A 101 8.99 20.83 14.42
C SER A 101 9.11 19.78 15.51
N ASN A 102 9.70 20.15 16.66
CA ASN A 102 9.77 19.30 17.84
C ASN A 102 8.44 19.21 18.60
N ASN A 103 7.44 20.03 18.24
CA ASN A 103 6.17 20.08 18.95
C ASN A 103 5.35 18.84 18.65
N TYR A 104 5.10 18.04 19.68
CA TYR A 104 4.21 16.89 19.57
C TYR A 104 2.76 17.32 19.68
N THR A 105 1.99 17.05 18.63
CA THR A 105 0.53 17.16 18.64
C THR A 105 -0.06 15.76 18.45
N PRO A 106 -0.82 15.24 19.43
CA PRO A 106 -1.46 13.93 19.28
C PRO A 106 -2.30 13.85 17.99
N THR A 107 -2.15 12.75 17.27
CA THR A 107 -3.02 12.41 16.14
C THR A 107 -4.30 11.80 16.69
N THR A 108 -5.34 12.62 16.77
CA THR A 108 -6.68 12.22 17.23
C THR A 108 -7.64 11.90 16.09
N VAL A 109 -7.29 12.29 14.87
CA VAL A 109 -8.09 12.10 13.66
C VAL A 109 -7.16 11.75 12.51
N GLU A 110 -7.68 11.07 11.49
CA GLU A 110 -6.91 10.81 10.28
C GLU A 110 -6.43 12.11 9.60
N ARG A 111 -5.22 12.04 9.02
CA ARG A 111 -4.62 13.16 8.29
C ARG A 111 -4.15 12.72 6.93
N TYR A 112 -4.19 13.64 5.98
CA TYR A 112 -3.75 13.40 4.61
C TYR A 112 -2.61 14.35 4.24
N ALA A 113 -1.69 13.85 3.42
CA ALA A 113 -0.71 14.66 2.72
C ALA A 113 -0.57 14.13 1.30
N ALA A 114 -0.75 14.98 0.31
CA ALA A 114 -0.65 14.65 -1.10
C ALA A 114 0.37 15.57 -1.76
N ASN A 115 1.35 14.97 -2.45
CA ASN A 115 2.32 15.71 -3.24
C ASN A 115 2.74 14.93 -4.50
N ILE A 116 3.28 15.64 -5.49
CA ILE A 116 3.90 15.07 -6.68
C ILE A 116 5.37 14.78 -6.36
N ILE A 117 5.79 13.54 -6.60
CA ILE A 117 7.17 13.09 -6.48
C ILE A 117 7.72 12.82 -7.87
N GLU A 118 8.90 13.37 -8.14
CA GLU A 118 9.66 13.12 -9.36
C GLU A 118 10.62 11.96 -9.12
N LEU A 119 10.46 10.90 -9.90
CA LEU A 119 11.33 9.73 -9.88
C LEU A 119 12.60 10.01 -10.70
N ILE A 120 13.66 9.23 -10.45
CA ILE A 120 14.99 9.39 -11.11
C ILE A 120 14.88 9.33 -12.64
N GLU A 121 13.90 8.59 -13.15
CA GLU A 121 13.63 8.43 -14.58
C GLU A 121 12.90 9.65 -15.21
N GLY A 122 12.66 10.72 -14.45
CA GLY A 122 11.89 11.90 -14.87
C GLY A 122 10.36 11.70 -14.82
N THR A 123 9.91 10.51 -14.44
CA THR A 123 8.48 10.20 -14.30
C THR A 123 7.92 10.83 -13.04
N LYS A 124 6.79 11.54 -13.17
CA LYS A 124 6.09 12.18 -12.04
C LYS A 124 4.92 11.32 -11.57
N LYS A 125 4.87 11.07 -10.26
CA LYS A 125 3.81 10.29 -9.60
C LYS A 125 3.25 11.08 -8.43
N THR A 126 1.95 11.00 -8.20
CA THR A 126 1.32 11.59 -7.01
C THR A 126 1.28 10.56 -5.89
N LEU A 127 1.85 10.91 -4.75
CA LEU A 127 1.79 10.11 -3.53
C LEU A 127 0.79 10.75 -2.56
N ILE A 128 -0.15 9.95 -2.08
CA ILE A 128 -1.11 10.34 -1.03
C ILE A 128 -0.79 9.53 0.22
N LEU A 129 -0.28 10.19 1.26
CA LEU A 129 -0.14 9.61 2.59
C LEU A 129 -1.42 9.80 3.38
N ARG A 130 -1.87 8.74 4.03
CA ARG A 130 -2.98 8.75 5.00
C ARG A 130 -2.44 8.27 6.34
N GLU A 131 -2.31 9.19 7.30
CA GLU A 131 -1.95 8.85 8.67
C GLU A 131 -3.16 8.30 9.41
N ILE A 132 -3.02 7.10 9.95
CA ILE A 132 -4.05 6.46 10.77
C ILE A 132 -3.69 6.61 12.26
N PRO A 133 -4.58 7.17 13.09
CA PRO A 133 -4.39 7.21 14.55
C PRO A 133 -4.29 5.80 15.13
N GLU A 134 -3.38 5.58 16.07
CA GLU A 134 -3.17 4.25 16.69
C GLU A 134 -4.46 3.68 17.30
N ASP A 135 -5.22 4.53 18.00
CA ASP A 135 -6.42 4.13 18.73
C ASP A 135 -7.58 3.78 17.77
N GLU A 136 -7.58 4.33 16.55
CA GLU A 136 -8.65 4.13 15.57
C GLU A 136 -8.40 2.94 14.63
N VAL A 137 -7.20 2.33 14.63
CA VAL A 137 -6.86 1.25 13.70
C VAL A 137 -7.87 0.12 13.75
N SER A 138 -8.26 -0.35 14.95
CA SER A 138 -9.23 -1.43 15.10
C SER A 138 -10.61 -1.06 14.54
N ALA A 139 -11.04 0.19 14.73
CA ALA A 139 -12.31 0.69 14.20
C ALA A 139 -12.27 0.75 12.67
N PHE A 140 -11.18 1.24 12.07
CA PHE A 140 -11.00 1.26 10.62
C PHE A 140 -10.96 -0.15 10.02
N LEU A 141 -10.23 -1.08 10.64
CA LEU A 141 -10.12 -2.46 10.16
C LEU A 141 -11.44 -3.23 10.25
N SER A 142 -12.39 -2.80 11.09
CA SER A 142 -13.74 -3.38 11.13
C SER A 142 -14.52 -3.15 9.82
N ASN A 143 -14.21 -2.06 9.10
CA ASN A 143 -14.75 -1.81 7.78
C ASN A 143 -13.97 -2.60 6.72
N LYS A 144 -14.66 -3.53 6.05
CA LYS A 144 -14.06 -4.41 5.02
C LYS A 144 -13.49 -3.64 3.83
N ASP A 145 -14.06 -2.47 3.53
CA ASP A 145 -13.65 -1.65 2.37
C ASP A 145 -12.52 -0.67 2.71
N PHE A 146 -12.13 -0.55 3.98
CA PHE A 146 -11.08 0.39 4.40
C PHE A 146 -9.76 0.14 3.68
N LEU A 147 -9.35 -1.12 3.56
CA LEU A 147 -8.11 -1.50 2.87
C LEU A 147 -8.25 -1.52 1.35
N ALA A 148 -9.46 -1.34 0.80
CA ALA A 148 -9.69 -1.40 -0.63
C ALA A 148 -9.03 -0.23 -1.37
N ALA A 149 -8.78 0.91 -0.72
CA ALA A 149 -8.11 2.04 -1.34
C ALA A 149 -6.58 2.03 -1.14
N CYS A 150 -6.06 1.23 -0.19
CA CYS A 150 -4.63 1.14 0.12
C CYS A 150 -3.84 0.50 -1.05
N ASP A 151 -2.85 1.22 -1.58
CA ASP A 151 -1.89 0.67 -2.55
C ASP A 151 -0.64 0.12 -1.84
N ILE A 152 -0.24 0.71 -0.71
CA ILE A 152 0.92 0.32 0.09
C ILE A 152 0.72 0.70 1.56
N ALA A 153 1.17 -0.13 2.49
CA ALA A 153 1.15 0.17 3.93
C ALA A 153 2.57 0.39 4.45
N ALA A 154 2.80 1.48 5.18
CA ALA A 154 4.06 1.73 5.86
C ALA A 154 3.86 1.71 7.38
N PHE A 155 4.73 0.96 8.07
CA PHE A 155 4.70 0.79 9.51
C PHE A 155 5.90 1.54 10.10
N VAL A 156 5.60 2.67 10.71
CA VAL A 156 6.56 3.60 11.27
C VAL A 156 6.77 3.28 12.75
N HIS A 157 8.03 3.16 13.15
CA HIS A 157 8.44 3.08 14.54
C HIS A 157 9.57 4.07 14.80
N ASP A 158 9.68 4.51 16.05
CA ASP A 158 10.82 5.27 16.54
C ASP A 158 12.01 4.32 16.75
N SER A 159 13.14 4.58 16.09
CA SER A 159 14.35 3.74 16.16
C SER A 159 14.93 3.67 17.57
N SER A 160 14.66 4.67 18.41
CA SER A 160 15.13 4.78 19.80
C SER A 160 14.19 4.12 20.83
N ASP A 161 13.00 3.66 20.42
CA ASP A 161 11.97 3.12 21.32
C ASP A 161 11.57 1.68 20.98
N GLY A 162 11.92 0.75 21.87
CA GLY A 162 11.54 -0.66 21.76
C GLY A 162 10.03 -0.92 21.88
N TYR A 163 9.26 -0.04 22.54
CA TYR A 163 7.79 -0.14 22.58
C TYR A 163 7.19 0.19 21.21
N SER A 164 7.61 1.31 20.61
CA SER A 164 7.21 1.71 19.26
C SER A 164 7.45 0.59 18.23
N TRP A 165 8.61 -0.08 18.31
CA TRP A 165 8.92 -1.25 17.49
C TRP A 165 7.93 -2.41 17.68
N LYS A 166 7.71 -2.86 18.93
CA LYS A 166 6.76 -3.96 19.18
C LYS A 166 5.36 -3.62 18.69
N LYS A 167 4.95 -2.36 18.85
CA LYS A 167 3.64 -1.89 18.43
C LYS A 167 3.49 -1.85 16.91
N SER A 168 4.53 -1.46 16.16
CA SER A 168 4.48 -1.45 14.70
C SER A 168 4.32 -2.86 14.11
N ILE A 169 4.93 -3.87 14.73
CA ILE A 169 4.77 -5.28 14.34
C ILE A 169 3.36 -5.82 14.65
N ASP A 170 2.83 -5.54 15.85
CA ASP A 170 1.42 -5.86 16.20
C ASP A 170 0.44 -5.26 15.17
N LEU A 171 0.67 -4.02 14.76
CA LEU A 171 -0.14 -3.36 13.73
C LEU A 171 0.05 -3.99 12.34
N LEU A 172 1.28 -4.37 11.98
CA LEU A 172 1.56 -5.06 10.71
C LEU A 172 0.79 -6.37 10.62
N GLU A 173 0.89 -7.22 11.63
CA GLU A 173 0.18 -8.50 11.66
C GLU A 173 -1.33 -8.29 11.55
N LYS A 174 -1.90 -7.34 12.32
CA LYS A 174 -3.34 -7.02 12.27
C LYS A 174 -3.80 -6.56 10.89
N VAL A 175 -3.08 -5.62 10.28
CA VAL A 175 -3.43 -5.05 8.97
C VAL A 175 -3.30 -6.11 7.88
N VAL A 176 -2.23 -6.92 7.89
CA VAL A 176 -2.00 -7.97 6.90
C VAL A 176 -3.05 -9.07 7.03
N ASN A 177 -3.33 -9.54 8.25
CA ASN A 177 -4.38 -10.54 8.50
C ASN A 177 -5.75 -10.05 8.01
N GLN A 178 -6.11 -8.78 8.28
CA GLN A 178 -7.37 -8.22 7.79
C GLN A 178 -7.39 -8.05 6.27
N GLY A 179 -6.26 -7.64 5.67
CA GLY A 179 -6.10 -7.59 4.22
C GLY A 179 -6.30 -8.97 3.57
N GLU A 180 -5.79 -10.03 4.20
CA GLU A 180 -5.98 -11.40 3.72
C GLU A 180 -7.44 -11.87 3.82
N LEU A 181 -8.14 -11.55 4.91
CA LEU A 181 -9.55 -11.88 5.11
C LEU A 181 -10.46 -11.15 4.10
N THR A 182 -10.13 -9.91 3.76
CA THR A 182 -10.89 -9.08 2.81
C THR A 182 -10.46 -9.28 1.35
N GLY A 183 -9.36 -9.99 1.10
CA GLY A 183 -8.80 -10.21 -0.23
C GLY A 183 -7.95 -9.05 -0.76
N HIS A 184 -7.66 -8.06 0.09
CA HIS A 184 -6.77 -6.94 -0.20
C HIS A 184 -5.32 -7.27 0.19
N LYS A 185 -4.53 -7.67 -0.81
CA LYS A 185 -3.07 -7.77 -0.67
C LYS A 185 -2.43 -6.46 -1.08
N PHE A 186 -1.39 -5.99 -0.39
CA PHE A 186 -0.61 -4.81 -0.77
C PHE A 186 0.79 -4.92 -0.17
N PRO A 187 1.81 -4.27 -0.77
CA PRO A 187 3.15 -4.22 -0.22
C PRO A 187 3.15 -3.55 1.16
N CYS A 188 4.08 -3.98 2.00
CA CYS A 188 4.32 -3.43 3.32
C CYS A 188 5.78 -2.99 3.47
N LEU A 189 5.99 -1.82 4.06
CA LEU A 189 7.31 -1.27 4.35
C LEU A 189 7.46 -1.02 5.84
N LEU A 190 8.65 -1.30 6.38
CA LEU A 190 9.04 -0.89 7.72
C LEU A 190 9.85 0.41 7.62
N ILE A 191 9.49 1.41 8.42
CA ILE A 191 10.20 2.69 8.50
C ILE A 191 10.69 2.89 9.93
N ALA A 192 12.01 2.96 10.10
CA ALA A 192 12.68 3.32 11.34
C ALA A 192 12.90 4.84 11.33
N ALA A 193 11.98 5.58 11.96
CA ALA A 193 12.02 7.02 12.06
C ALA A 193 12.93 7.48 13.22
N LYS A 194 13.28 8.77 13.21
CA LYS A 194 14.15 9.42 14.20
C LYS A 194 15.55 8.79 14.26
N ASP A 195 16.10 8.44 13.10
CA ASP A 195 17.45 7.86 12.98
C ASP A 195 18.58 8.82 13.44
N ASP A 196 18.25 10.08 13.74
CA ASP A 196 19.13 11.03 14.41
C ASP A 196 19.33 10.74 15.91
N LEU A 197 18.49 9.89 16.50
CA LEU A 197 18.60 9.46 17.89
C LEU A 197 19.41 8.17 18.01
N THR A 198 19.99 7.92 19.19
CA THR A 198 20.66 6.66 19.47
C THR A 198 19.67 5.50 19.35
N PRO A 199 19.91 4.53 18.44
CA PRO A 199 18.96 3.47 18.20
C PRO A 199 18.90 2.49 19.38
N PHE A 200 17.73 1.92 19.63
CA PHE A 200 17.56 0.81 20.56
C PHE A 200 18.14 -0.46 19.91
N PRO A 201 19.27 -1.02 20.38
CA PRO A 201 20.03 -2.02 19.62
C PRO A 201 19.22 -3.28 19.25
N ARG A 202 18.30 -3.70 20.12
CA ARG A 202 17.44 -4.86 19.85
C ARG A 202 16.43 -4.58 18.73
N ALA A 203 15.84 -3.38 18.66
CA ALA A 203 14.90 -3.03 17.59
C ALA A 203 15.57 -3.07 16.21
N VAL A 204 16.84 -2.65 16.10
CA VAL A 204 17.59 -2.71 14.84
C VAL A 204 17.80 -4.17 14.40
N LEU A 205 18.24 -5.04 15.30
CA LEU A 205 18.48 -6.44 14.96
C LEU A 205 17.16 -7.18 14.65
N ASP A 206 16.14 -6.97 15.47
CA ASP A 206 14.85 -7.65 15.34
C ASP A 206 14.11 -7.17 14.08
N SER A 207 14.26 -5.91 13.69
CA SER A 207 13.62 -5.38 12.49
C SER A 207 14.17 -5.95 11.18
N VAL A 208 15.47 -6.24 11.13
CA VAL A 208 16.07 -6.95 9.99
C VAL A 208 15.59 -8.41 9.95
N LYS A 209 15.53 -9.08 11.11
CA LYS A 209 15.04 -10.48 11.19
C LYS A 209 13.59 -10.60 10.74
N VAL A 210 12.71 -9.76 11.27
CA VAL A 210 11.28 -9.76 10.91
C VAL A 210 11.08 -9.44 9.43
N ALA A 211 11.84 -8.48 8.88
CA ALA A 211 11.78 -8.19 7.44
C ALA A 211 12.14 -9.42 6.58
N GLN A 212 13.19 -10.15 6.96
CA GLN A 212 13.60 -11.39 6.28
C GLN A 212 12.55 -12.50 6.41
N GLU A 213 11.99 -12.69 7.61
CA GLU A 213 10.94 -13.70 7.86
C GLU A 213 9.68 -13.46 7.02
N LEU A 214 9.27 -12.18 6.92
CA LEU A 214 8.14 -11.73 6.13
C LEU A 214 8.46 -11.59 4.62
N LYS A 215 9.73 -11.73 4.22
CA LYS A 215 10.21 -11.49 2.85
C LYS A 215 9.84 -10.11 2.30
N ILE A 216 10.00 -9.08 3.13
CA ILE A 216 9.87 -7.68 2.74
C ILE A 216 11.23 -7.00 2.76
N ASP A 217 11.31 -5.81 2.18
CA ASP A 217 12.53 -5.02 2.16
C ASP A 217 13.00 -4.65 3.57
N ALA A 218 14.32 -4.47 3.72
CA ALA A 218 14.90 -4.05 4.98
C ALA A 218 14.33 -2.70 5.45
N PRO A 219 14.24 -2.46 6.78
CA PRO A 219 13.68 -1.22 7.30
C PRO A 219 14.35 0.03 6.74
N ILE A 220 13.53 0.98 6.27
CA ILE A 220 13.99 2.27 5.77
C ILE A 220 14.28 3.16 6.97
N ARG A 221 15.55 3.48 7.19
CA ARG A 221 15.97 4.42 8.22
C ARG A 221 15.85 5.84 7.72
N VAL A 222 15.20 6.70 8.51
CA VAL A 222 14.95 8.10 8.15
C VAL A 222 15.02 9.01 9.38
N SER A 223 15.57 10.21 9.18
CA SER A 223 15.35 11.33 10.09
C SER A 223 14.76 12.51 9.35
N MET A 224 13.59 12.96 9.80
CA MET A 224 12.92 14.14 9.24
C MET A 224 13.66 15.45 9.58
N LYS A 225 14.65 15.41 10.49
CA LYS A 225 15.56 16.55 10.73
C LYS A 225 16.63 16.68 9.66
N SER A 226 17.07 15.55 9.11
CA SER A 226 18.16 15.49 8.13
C SER A 226 17.72 15.78 6.69
N GLY A 227 16.41 15.90 6.44
CA GLY A 227 15.87 16.21 5.11
C GLY A 227 15.93 15.07 4.10
N ASP A 228 16.08 13.82 4.55
CA ASP A 228 16.22 12.66 3.65
C ASP A 228 14.91 12.37 2.89
N SER A 229 14.86 12.79 1.62
CA SER A 229 13.67 12.75 0.76
C SER A 229 13.47 11.41 0.03
N ASN A 230 14.43 10.49 0.11
CA ASN A 230 14.42 9.25 -0.66
C ASN A 230 13.33 8.26 -0.18
N VAL A 231 12.78 8.44 1.01
CA VAL A 231 11.71 7.57 1.54
C VAL A 231 10.47 7.55 0.64
N TYR A 232 10.08 8.67 0.06
CA TYR A 232 8.88 8.77 -0.78
C TYR A 232 9.07 8.05 -2.12
N VAL A 233 10.27 8.13 -2.70
CA VAL A 233 10.66 7.38 -3.89
C VAL A 233 10.61 5.87 -3.62
N LYS A 234 11.14 5.42 -2.47
CA LYS A 234 11.06 4.00 -2.07
C LYS A 234 9.62 3.52 -1.89
N ILE A 235 8.74 4.34 -1.30
CA ILE A 235 7.30 4.04 -1.16
C ILE A 235 6.65 3.85 -2.54
N ILE A 236 6.92 4.75 -3.49
CA ILE A 236 6.37 4.67 -4.85
C ILE A 236 6.90 3.42 -5.57
N ASN A 237 8.21 3.16 -5.50
CA ASN A 237 8.83 2.01 -6.16
C ASN A 237 8.24 0.68 -5.65
N ALA A 238 8.00 0.56 -4.34
CA ALA A 238 7.35 -0.61 -3.76
C ALA A 238 5.87 -0.72 -4.18
N ALA A 239 5.16 0.39 -4.34
CA ALA A 239 3.79 0.41 -4.83
C ALA A 239 3.67 0.04 -6.33
N GLU A 240 4.68 0.39 -7.13
CA GLU A 240 4.78 0.00 -8.55
C GLU A 240 5.16 -1.47 -8.74
N HIS A 241 5.95 -2.01 -7.82
CA HIS A 241 6.42 -3.40 -7.84
C HIS A 241 5.91 -4.19 -6.62
N PRO A 242 4.57 -4.30 -6.44
CA PRO A 242 4.00 -4.85 -5.20
C PRO A 242 4.41 -6.30 -4.94
N HIS A 243 4.81 -7.05 -5.96
CA HIS A 243 5.24 -8.44 -5.84
C HIS A 243 6.54 -8.63 -5.04
N LEU A 244 7.34 -7.58 -4.86
CA LEU A 244 8.62 -7.65 -4.13
C LEU A 244 8.46 -7.44 -2.62
N SER A 245 7.40 -6.73 -2.18
CA SER A 245 7.26 -6.29 -0.79
C SER A 245 5.92 -6.68 -0.15
N ILE A 246 5.18 -7.65 -0.73
CA ILE A 246 3.99 -8.23 -0.06
C ILE A 246 4.47 -9.24 1.00
N PRO A 247 4.11 -9.06 2.28
CA PRO A 247 4.55 -9.95 3.35
C PRO A 247 4.01 -11.37 3.19
N GLU A 248 4.85 -12.37 3.41
CA GLU A 248 4.48 -13.79 3.45
C GLU A 248 4.23 -14.27 4.90
N THR A 249 2.99 -14.12 5.37
CA THR A 249 2.56 -14.64 6.69
C THR A 249 2.47 -16.17 6.74
N GLU A 250 2.48 -16.77 7.93
CA GLU A 250 2.22 -18.21 8.09
C GLU A 250 0.86 -18.63 7.53
N PHE A 251 -0.16 -17.77 7.64
CA PHE A 251 -1.47 -18.02 7.06
C PHE A 251 -1.39 -18.07 5.52
N MET A 252 -0.66 -17.15 4.89
CA MET A 252 -0.37 -17.20 3.46
C MET A 252 0.38 -18.48 3.07
N ARG A 253 1.36 -18.92 3.87
CA ARG A 253 2.10 -20.17 3.63
C ARG A 253 1.17 -21.39 3.69
N LYS A 254 0.34 -21.51 4.74
CA LYS A 254 -0.63 -22.61 4.91
C LYS A 254 -1.68 -22.61 3.80
N ARG A 255 -2.22 -21.44 3.43
CA ARG A 255 -3.19 -21.31 2.33
C ARG A 255 -2.57 -21.68 0.98
N LYS A 256 -1.33 -21.24 0.70
CA LYS A 256 -0.60 -21.60 -0.52
C LYS A 256 -0.34 -23.12 -0.59
N GLN A 257 0.06 -23.73 0.52
CA GLN A 257 0.18 -25.19 0.63
C GLN A 257 -1.15 -25.89 0.40
N HIS A 258 -2.25 -25.42 1.00
CA HIS A 258 -3.57 -26.01 0.80
C HIS A 258 -4.06 -25.88 -0.65
N GLN A 259 -3.85 -24.71 -1.29
CA GLN A 259 -4.16 -24.51 -2.71
C GLN A 259 -3.30 -25.38 -3.61
N GLN A 260 -2.00 -25.53 -3.32
CA GLN A 260 -1.11 -26.43 -4.06
C GLN A 260 -1.59 -27.88 -3.93
N LEU A 261 -1.95 -28.33 -2.73
CA LEU A 261 -2.52 -29.67 -2.51
C LEU A 261 -3.80 -29.87 -3.31
N LEU A 262 -4.74 -28.92 -3.26
CA LEU A 262 -5.99 -28.98 -4.05
C LEU A 262 -5.70 -29.05 -5.56
N HIS A 263 -4.78 -28.24 -6.07
CA HIS A 263 -4.37 -28.31 -7.47
C HIS A 263 -3.79 -29.68 -7.83
N THR A 264 -2.88 -30.21 -7.00
CA THR A 264 -2.30 -31.55 -7.20
C THR A 264 -3.38 -32.63 -7.23
N PHE A 265 -4.36 -32.58 -6.32
CA PHE A 265 -5.51 -33.50 -6.33
C PHE A 265 -6.35 -33.39 -7.60
N ILE A 266 -6.65 -32.17 -8.06
CA ILE A 266 -7.42 -31.95 -9.30
C ILE A 266 -6.65 -32.49 -10.52
N PHE A 267 -5.34 -32.24 -10.60
CA PHE A 267 -4.52 -32.76 -11.70
C PHE A 267 -4.41 -34.29 -11.66
N ALA A 268 -4.31 -34.90 -10.49
CA ALA A 268 -4.31 -36.35 -10.34
C ALA A 268 -5.63 -36.99 -10.81
N LEU A 269 -6.77 -36.38 -10.45
CA LEU A 269 -8.10 -36.83 -10.91
C LEU A 269 -8.25 -36.69 -12.43
N ALA A 270 -7.83 -35.56 -13.01
CA ALA A 270 -7.85 -35.36 -14.45
C ALA A 270 -6.95 -36.38 -15.19
N GLY A 271 -5.76 -36.67 -14.65
CA GLY A 271 -4.86 -37.69 -15.17
C GLY A 271 -5.45 -39.10 -15.12
N ALA A 272 -6.10 -39.47 -14.01
CA ALA A 272 -6.77 -40.76 -13.86
C ALA A 272 -7.95 -40.93 -14.82
N ALA A 273 -8.76 -39.88 -15.02
CA ALA A 273 -9.85 -39.88 -15.98
C ALA A 273 -9.35 -40.07 -17.42
N MET A 274 -8.28 -39.37 -17.80
CA MET A 274 -7.66 -39.52 -19.12
C MET A 274 -7.08 -40.93 -19.34
N ALA A 275 -6.49 -41.54 -18.31
CA ALA A 275 -6.00 -42.92 -18.38
C ALA A 275 -7.15 -43.93 -18.57
N LEU A 276 -8.27 -43.76 -17.87
CA LEU A 276 -9.46 -44.61 -18.03
C LEU A 276 -10.08 -44.48 -19.43
N VAL A 277 -10.18 -43.27 -19.96
CA VAL A 277 -10.63 -43.03 -21.35
C VAL A 277 -9.66 -43.68 -22.35
N GLY A 278 -8.36 -43.56 -22.13
CA GLY A 278 -7.34 -44.23 -22.94
C GLY A 278 -7.46 -45.76 -22.91
N LEU A 279 -7.69 -46.34 -21.73
CA LEU A 279 -7.85 -47.79 -21.54
C LEU A 279 -9.14 -48.32 -22.19
N THR A 280 -10.25 -47.61 -22.04
CA THR A 280 -11.54 -47.98 -22.66
C THR A 280 -11.47 -47.83 -24.18
N ALA A 281 -10.85 -46.78 -24.71
CA ALA A 281 -10.62 -46.62 -26.15
C ALA A 281 -9.70 -47.72 -26.72
N ARG A 282 -8.67 -48.13 -25.96
CA ARG A 282 -7.76 -49.22 -26.37
C ARG A 282 -8.47 -50.58 -26.37
N ARG A 283 -9.32 -50.86 -25.37
CA ARG A 283 -10.17 -52.06 -25.33
C ARG A 283 -11.20 -52.08 -26.46
N ALA A 284 -11.82 -50.94 -26.76
CA ALA A 284 -12.74 -50.81 -27.88
C ALA A 284 -12.04 -51.08 -29.24
N ARG A 285 -10.82 -50.57 -29.44
CA ARG A 285 -10.02 -50.89 -30.64
C ARG A 285 -9.60 -52.36 -30.69
N ALA A 286 -9.20 -52.96 -29.58
CA ALA A 286 -8.83 -54.38 -29.52
C ALA A 286 -10.02 -55.28 -29.90
N ASN A 287 -11.22 -55.01 -29.36
CA ASN A 287 -12.43 -55.76 -29.69
C ASN A 287 -12.87 -55.56 -31.15
N LYS A 288 -12.60 -54.39 -31.74
CA LYS A 288 -12.89 -54.12 -33.16
C LYS A 288 -11.93 -54.85 -34.10
N ASN A 289 -10.70 -55.12 -33.67
CA ASN A 289 -9.71 -55.87 -34.44
C ASN A 289 -9.83 -57.40 -34.28
N SER A 290 -10.48 -57.89 -33.22
CA SER A 290 -10.75 -59.32 -33.01
C SER A 290 -12.08 -59.79 -33.62
N SER A 291 -12.83 -58.89 -34.27
CA SER A 291 -14.12 -59.16 -34.92
C SER A 291 -14.07 -59.02 -36.45
N SER A 292 -12.85 -58.96 -37.02
CA SER A 292 -12.55 -59.11 -38.44
C SER A 292 -11.75 -60.39 -38.67
#